data_AF-A0A0Q3VFG9-F1
#
_entry.id   AF-A0A0Q3VFG9-F1
#
_cell.length_a   1.000
_cell.length_b   1.000
_cell.length_c   1.000
_cell.angle_alpha   90.00
_cell.angle_beta   90.00
_cell.angle_gamma   90.00
#
_symmetry.space_group_name_H-M   'P 1'
#
loop_
_entity.id
_entity.type
_entity.pdbx_description
1 polymer ?
#
loop_
_entity_poly.entity_id
_entity_poly.type
_entity_poly.pdbx_seq_one_letter_code
_entity_poly.pdbx_strand_id
1 'polypeptide(L)'
;MHIPLDEIKRKLELKSKTDMHTGDVEKQIDLVTKQIKQLHNEIAVLLPLINHLDKEQISDLSRKLNMEGSTLIKSLVSLTS
;
A
#
# COMPACT_ATOMS: atom_id res chain seq x y z
N MET A 1 -10.44 -0.61 12.48
CA MET A 1 -9.54 -1.50 11.73
C MET A 1 -8.89 -2.44 12.73
N HIS A 2 -9.23 -3.74 12.69
CA HIS A 2 -8.55 -4.75 13.52
C HIS A 2 -7.34 -5.21 12.70
N ILE A 3 -6.15 -4.68 13.00
CA ILE A 3 -4.91 -5.27 12.50
C ILE A 3 -4.74 -6.55 13.32
N PRO A 4 -4.79 -7.75 12.72
CA PRO A 4 -4.63 -8.98 13.46
C PRO A 4 -3.32 -8.94 14.23
N LEU A 5 -3.32 -9.41 15.49
CA LEU A 5 -2.11 -9.45 16.32
C LEU A 5 -0.96 -10.19 15.62
N ASP A 6 -1.27 -11.14 14.75
CA ASP A 6 -0.33 -11.85 13.90
C ASP A 6 0.43 -10.94 12.92
N GLU A 7 -0.23 -9.92 12.38
CA GLU A 7 0.38 -8.96 11.46
C GLU A 7 1.29 -7.97 12.20
N ILE A 8 0.94 -7.62 13.44
CA ILE A 8 1.78 -6.82 14.35
C ILE A 8 3.01 -7.64 14.77
N LYS A 9 2.82 -8.88 15.21
CA LYS A 9 3.90 -9.79 15.61
C LYS A 9 4.87 -10.05 14.46
N ARG A 10 4.35 -10.30 13.26
CA ARG A 10 5.17 -10.48 12.05
C ARG A 10 6.00 -9.22 11.73
N LYS A 11 5.41 -8.03 11.81
CA LYS A 11 6.13 -6.75 11.59
C LYS A 11 7.23 -6.51 12.63
N LEU A 12 7.04 -6.93 13.87
CA LEU A 12 8.05 -6.83 14.93
C LEU A 12 9.20 -7.83 14.73
N GLU A 13 8.91 -9.08 14.36
CA GLU A 13 9.92 -10.11 14.10
C GLU A 13 10.80 -9.79 12.88
N LEU A 14 10.24 -9.12 11.86
CA LEU A 14 11.00 -8.67 10.69
C LEU A 14 11.95 -7.52 11.02
N LYS A 15 11.58 -6.63 11.95
CA LYS A 15 12.44 -5.54 12.40
C LYS A 15 13.59 -6.00 13.29
N SER A 16 13.49 -7.18 13.91
CA SER A 16 14.48 -7.68 14.86
C SER A 16 15.50 -8.65 14.26
N LYS A 17 15.27 -9.18 13.05
CA LYS A 17 16.18 -10.13 12.40
C LYS A 17 17.16 -9.41 11.48
N THR A 18 18.45 -9.46 11.83
CA THR A 18 19.57 -8.97 11.00
C THR A 18 19.90 -9.89 9.83
N ASP A 19 19.61 -11.20 9.94
CA ASP A 19 19.79 -12.18 8.88
C ASP A 19 18.42 -12.73 8.44
N MET A 20 17.81 -12.08 7.44
CA MET A 20 16.61 -12.61 6.79
C MET A 20 17.03 -13.59 5.68
N HIS A 21 16.50 -14.82 5.73
CA HIS A 21 16.66 -15.76 4.63
C HIS A 21 15.96 -15.21 3.38
N THR A 22 16.55 -15.38 2.20
CA THR A 22 16.01 -14.86 0.93
C THR A 22 14.55 -15.26 0.71
N GLY A 23 14.17 -16.50 1.04
CA GLY A 23 12.78 -16.96 0.94
C GLY A 23 11.79 -16.25 1.88
N ASP A 24 12.25 -15.65 2.98
CA ASP A 24 11.39 -14.84 3.86
C ASP A 24 11.20 -13.43 3.27
N VAL A 25 12.22 -12.87 2.62
CA VAL A 25 12.12 -11.61 1.87
C VAL A 25 11.16 -11.76 0.69
N GLU A 26 11.27 -12.84 -0.08
CA GLU A 26 10.37 -13.16 -1.20
C GLU A 26 8.91 -13.22 -0.76
N LYS A 27 8.60 -13.91 0.35
CA LYS A 27 7.25 -13.92 0.93
C LYS A 27 6.74 -12.53 1.34
N GLN A 28 7.63 -11.64 1.79
CA GLN A 28 7.25 -10.25 2.08
C GLN A 28 6.93 -9.50 0.78
N ILE A 29 7.75 -9.65 -0.25
CA ILE A 29 7.53 -9.04 -1.57
C ILE A 29 6.22 -9.54 -2.17
N ASP A 30 5.90 -10.83 -2.04
CA ASP A 30 4.64 -11.42 -2.50
C ASP A 30 3.43 -10.83 -1.78
N LEU A 31 3.52 -10.62 -0.46
CA LEU A 31 2.45 -9.96 0.28
C LEU A 31 2.26 -8.51 -0.20
N VAL A 32 3.33 -7.74 -0.30
CA VAL A 32 3.26 -6.34 -0.77
C VAL A 32 2.67 -6.29 -2.17
N THR A 33 3.08 -7.19 -3.06
CA THR A 33 2.53 -7.31 -4.42
C THR A 33 1.03 -7.62 -4.41
N LYS A 34 0.58 -8.53 -3.53
CA LYS A 34 -0.84 -8.84 -3.36
C LYS A 34 -1.64 -7.62 -2.88
N GLN A 35 -1.10 -6.88 -1.92
CA GLN A 35 -1.73 -5.67 -1.39
C GLN A 35 -1.83 -4.56 -2.44
N ILE A 36 -0.80 -4.36 -3.28
CA ILE A 36 -0.84 -3.41 -4.39
C ILE A 36 -1.92 -3.78 -5.41
N LYS A 37 -2.07 -5.08 -5.73
CA LYS A 37 -3.14 -5.57 -6.62
C LYS A 37 -4.54 -5.33 -6.04
N GLN A 38 -4.71 -5.54 -4.73
CA GLN A 38 -5.96 -5.23 -4.04
C GLN A 38 -6.27 -3.73 -4.09
N LEU A 39 -5.28 -2.89 -3.78
CA LEU A 39 -5.41 -1.44 -3.87
C LEU A 39 -5.79 -0.98 -5.29
N HIS A 40 -5.19 -1.57 -6.33
CA HIS A 40 -5.55 -1.28 -7.72
C HIS A 40 -7.04 -1.53 -8.01
N ASN A 41 -7.57 -2.66 -7.54
CA ASN A 41 -8.99 -2.99 -7.69
C ASN A 41 -9.88 -2.02 -6.90
N GLU A 42 -9.48 -1.64 -5.69
CA GLU A 42 -10.22 -0.66 -4.87
C GLU A 42 -10.26 0.72 -5.55
N ILE A 43 -9.13 1.18 -6.12
CA ILE A 43 -9.06 2.43 -6.89
C ILE A 43 -9.99 2.36 -8.12
N ALA A 44 -10.06 1.22 -8.81
CA ALA A 44 -10.93 1.06 -9.96
C ALA A 44 -12.43 1.23 -9.61
N VAL A 45 -12.83 0.87 -8.39
CA VAL A 45 -14.20 1.10 -7.88
C VAL A 45 -14.47 2.58 -7.60
N LEU A 46 -13.44 3.38 -7.31
CA LEU A 46 -13.59 4.81 -7.06
C LEU A 46 -13.83 5.62 -8.33
N LEU A 47 -13.38 5.15 -9.50
CA LEU A 47 -13.56 5.83 -10.80
C LEU A 47 -15.03 6.26 -11.07
N PRO A 48 -16.02 5.36 -11.03
CA PRO A 48 -17.41 5.76 -11.23
C PRO A 48 -17.93 6.69 -10.14
N LEU A 49 -17.46 6.55 -8.89
CA LEU A 49 -17.88 7.40 -7.78
C LEU A 49 -17.38 8.84 -7.95
N ILE A 50 -16.14 9.00 -8.41
CA ILE A 50 -15.53 10.32 -8.69
C ILE A 50 -16.29 11.04 -9.82
N ASN A 51 -16.80 10.31 -10.81
CA ASN A 51 -17.58 10.90 -11.91
C ASN A 51 -18.92 11.52 -11.45
N HIS A 52 -19.40 11.20 -10.25
CA HIS A 52 -20.63 11.76 -9.68
C HIS A 52 -20.39 12.98 -8.77
N LEU A 53 -19.14 13.39 -8.57
CA LEU A 53 -18.77 14.50 -7.70
C LEU A 53 -18.59 15.81 -8.49
N ASP A 54 -18.80 16.94 -7.82
CA ASP A 54 -18.52 18.25 -8.41
C ASP A 54 -17.01 18.55 -8.43
N LYS A 55 -16.60 19.58 -9.19
CA LYS A 55 -15.19 19.93 -9.38
C LYS A 55 -14.47 20.30 -8.07
N GLU A 56 -15.19 20.85 -7.09
CA GLU A 56 -14.62 21.28 -5.81
C GLU A 56 -14.34 20.05 -4.94
N GLN A 57 -15.29 19.11 -4.87
CA GLN A 57 -15.16 17.82 -4.19
C GLN A 57 -14.06 16.93 -4.81
N ILE A 58 -13.91 16.96 -6.14
CA ILE A 58 -12.87 16.19 -6.83
C ILE A 58 -11.47 16.71 -6.49
N SER A 59 -11.29 18.02 -6.32
CA SER A 59 -9.99 18.62 -6.04
C SER A 59 -9.35 18.08 -4.76
N ASP A 60 -10.10 18.04 -3.66
CA ASP A 60 -9.58 17.61 -2.36
C ASP A 60 -9.31 16.10 -2.32
N LEU A 61 -10.21 15.31 -2.92
CA LEU A 61 -10.04 13.85 -3.03
C LEU A 61 -8.86 13.48 -3.92
N SER A 62 -8.71 14.17 -5.06
CA SER A 62 -7.58 14.01 -5.98
C SER A 62 -6.27 14.36 -5.29
N ARG A 63 -6.21 15.48 -4.57
CA ARG A 63 -5.02 15.87 -3.80
C ARG A 63 -4.62 14.79 -2.79
N LYS A 64 -5.58 14.24 -2.05
CA LYS A 64 -5.34 13.19 -1.07
C LYS A 64 -4.80 11.92 -1.72
N LEU A 65 -5.46 11.43 -2.79
CA LEU A 65 -5.02 10.23 -3.51
C LEU A 65 -3.63 10.42 -4.14
N ASN A 66 -3.34 11.59 -4.72
CA ASN A 66 -2.04 11.89 -5.32
C ASN A 66 -0.91 11.93 -4.28
N MET A 67 -1.16 12.47 -3.09
CA MET A 67 -0.18 12.51 -2.01
C MET A 67 0.19 11.11 -1.51
N GLU A 68 -0.82 10.26 -1.27
CA GLU A 68 -0.60 8.88 -0.84
C GLU A 68 0.04 8.04 -1.95
N GLY A 69 -0.40 8.21 -3.20
CA GLY A 69 0.20 7.53 -4.35
C GLY A 69 1.67 7.91 -4.56
N SER A 70 2.00 9.20 -4.44
CA SER A 70 3.39 9.66 -4.52
C SER A 70 4.26 9.08 -3.41
N THR A 71 3.70 8.96 -2.19
CA THR A 71 4.38 8.35 -1.05
C THR A 71 4.62 6.86 -1.30
N LEU A 72 3.62 6.13 -1.78
CA LEU A 72 3.75 4.72 -2.14
C LEU A 72 4.83 4.50 -3.20
N ILE A 73 4.83 5.29 -4.29
CA ILE A 73 5.85 5.19 -5.34
C ILE A 73 7.26 5.41 -4.77
N LYS A 74 7.45 6.44 -3.94
CA LYS A 74 8.75 6.70 -3.30
C LYS A 74 9.20 5.53 -2.42
N SER A 75 8.30 4.98 -1.61
CA SER A 75 8.60 3.81 -0.79
C SER A 75 8.98 2.60 -1.63
N LEU A 76 8.28 2.33 -2.74
CA LEU A 76 8.61 1.21 -3.63
C LEU A 76 9.95 1.40 -4.33
N VAL A 77 10.24 2.59 -4.84
CA VAL A 77 11.54 2.91 -5.46
C VAL A 77 12.69 2.71 -4.46
N SER A 78 12.50 3.09 -3.20
CA SER A 78 13.53 2.90 -2.16
C SER A 78 13.84 1.44 -1.81
N LEU A 79 12.96 0.49 -2.18
CA LEU A 79 13.19 -0.94 -1.96
C LEU A 79 14.00 -1.59 -3.08
N THR A 80 14.08 -0.95 -4.25
CA THR A 80 14.77 -1.47 -5.45
C THR A 80 15.97 -0.63 -5.88
N SER A 81 16.31 0.41 -5.09
CA SER A 81 17.48 1.28 -5.29
C SER A 81 18.63 0.86 -4.41
#